data_AF-A0A7S1AGR0-F1
#
_entry.id   AF-A0A7S1AGR0-F1
#
_cell.length_a   1.000
_cell.length_b   1.000
_cell.length_c   1.000
_cell.angle_alpha   90.00
_cell.angle_beta   90.00
_cell.angle_gamma   90.00
#
_symmetry.space_group_name_H-M   'P 1'
#
loop_
_entity.id
_entity.type
_entity.pdbx_description
1 polymer ?
#
loop_
_entity_poly.entity_id
_entity_poly.type
_entity_poly.pdbx_seq_one_letter_code
_entity_poly.pdbx_strand_id
1 'polypeptide(L)'
;MVMSKSLRFGALLASTNTVSGLAPLLSDGSEVDWWFAYKFNTASFPECSTTRECIFGGDVQNYPYGFGMQYLLSSGVGSQVKSATLHTDCIGTGSDPVANTFNQIYSGEAPNYVIWNDQFYEDPHIDLDPPCINYCGKPWGHSKGFMAWDANGEGFVVQSTTPDWPGNGDKTKTRAEGNTLGCVLDDDVEVAQHLFAVKLTASDTAAVLRGLAAASVVTDPTNEQVVKMTDSPADIASLVNSLGQLDSTAEVFDVTLSTKTADGTNIRLLAKNHDMWVSPWHMVSAVVGEPLRVASWWTYPKIDSTEDGMLPGCWSDSIPPPLEVQAATSGQWQGTTFSLEGGSGINYNHAKVAHSLTSSNLVVFGDMNMQGVLNPTKNGFCNSSQNGRGGLFFVLSDASLHRDLTDLLTGDTAPYWHATTTHPPTPPSPAGDCGGAGVSSTTCRNDMPSDCVYIYAADEEHCSVAQYGCYERDTLPDWCPEKTTPTSPPSPPPSPPSPSGSCGGAGVSASTCRGSSTPSECVYIYSADEESCNVAQWGCYEQDTLPDGCPEKTSSTLSVVV
;
A
#
# COMPACT_ATOMS: atom_id res chain seq x y z
N MET A 1 18.69 8.88 81.33
CA MET A 1 18.00 8.06 80.30
C MET A 1 17.69 9.02 79.15
N VAL A 2 18.63 9.13 78.20
CA VAL A 2 18.56 10.08 77.07
C VAL A 2 18.26 9.24 75.83
N MET A 3 17.12 9.48 75.18
CA MET A 3 16.85 8.97 73.85
C MET A 3 16.66 10.15 72.90
N SER A 4 17.73 10.44 72.17
CA SER A 4 17.73 11.29 70.98
C SER A 4 17.13 10.50 69.82
N LYS A 5 16.03 10.99 69.23
CA LYS A 5 15.49 10.48 67.97
C LYS A 5 16.22 11.18 66.82
N SER A 6 17.11 10.47 66.14
CA SER A 6 17.67 10.89 64.86
C SER A 6 16.62 10.78 63.77
N LEU A 7 16.17 11.92 63.23
CA LEU A 7 15.51 11.97 61.92
C LEU A 7 16.57 11.72 60.84
N ARG A 8 16.45 10.62 60.11
CA ARG A 8 17.18 10.42 58.86
C ARG A 8 16.36 11.05 57.73
N PHE A 9 16.82 12.18 57.20
CA PHE A 9 16.45 12.65 55.88
C PHE A 9 17.08 11.68 54.87
N GLY A 10 16.27 10.78 54.31
CA GLY A 10 16.64 10.02 53.12
C GLY A 10 16.49 10.95 51.93
N ALA A 11 17.61 11.38 51.35
CA ALA A 11 17.60 11.98 50.03
C ALA A 11 17.15 10.90 49.04
N LEU A 12 15.96 11.06 48.44
CA LEU A 12 15.64 10.37 47.20
C LEU A 12 16.63 10.90 46.15
N LEU A 13 17.66 10.12 45.88
CA LEU A 13 18.37 10.21 44.61
C LEU A 13 17.34 9.78 43.56
N ALA A 14 16.83 10.74 42.79
CA ALA A 14 16.20 10.43 41.52
C ALA A 14 17.30 9.79 40.67
N SER A 15 17.26 8.47 40.52
CA SER A 15 17.97 7.79 39.46
C SER A 15 17.40 8.34 38.16
N THR A 16 18.12 9.26 37.53
CA THR A 16 17.98 9.48 36.11
C THR A 16 18.29 8.14 35.46
N ASN A 17 17.27 7.42 35.00
CA ASN A 17 17.44 6.30 34.10
C ASN A 17 18.12 6.89 32.85
N THR A 18 19.44 6.81 32.82
CA THR A 18 20.18 6.86 31.56
C THR A 18 19.64 5.71 30.72
N VAL A 19 18.97 6.02 29.62
CA VAL A 19 18.56 5.05 28.59
C VAL A 19 19.79 4.17 28.32
N SER A 20 19.66 2.87 28.57
CA SER A 20 20.78 1.95 28.42
C SER A 20 20.63 1.23 27.08
N GLY A 21 20.80 1.99 26.00
CA GLY A 21 20.79 1.52 24.61
C GLY A 21 19.54 1.94 23.82
N LEU A 22 19.67 2.01 22.50
CA LEU A 22 18.53 2.26 21.61
C LEU A 22 17.64 1.01 21.53
N ALA A 23 16.32 1.18 21.58
CA ALA A 23 15.35 0.08 21.53
C ALA A 23 13.97 0.53 21.03
N PRO A 24 13.09 -0.40 20.62
CA PRO A 24 11.67 -0.11 20.48
C PRO A 24 11.08 0.33 21.83
N LEU A 25 10.31 1.41 21.86
CA LEU A 25 9.73 1.98 23.07
C LEU A 25 8.19 1.93 23.04
N LEU A 26 7.58 1.69 24.20
CA LEU A 26 6.14 1.87 24.42
C LEU A 26 5.81 3.30 24.86
N SER A 27 4.52 3.60 25.04
CA SER A 27 4.05 4.94 25.37
C SER A 27 4.61 5.52 26.68
N ASP A 28 4.88 4.67 27.66
CA ASP A 28 5.45 5.05 28.96
C ASP A 28 6.99 5.11 28.94
N GLY A 29 7.61 4.94 27.76
CA GLY A 29 9.05 4.91 27.58
C GLY A 29 9.71 3.56 27.92
N SER A 30 8.92 2.53 28.25
CA SER A 30 9.47 1.19 28.49
C SER A 30 10.06 0.58 27.22
N GLU A 31 11.26 0.02 27.32
CA GLU A 31 11.88 -0.76 26.24
C GLU A 31 11.18 -2.11 26.07
N VAL A 32 11.03 -2.54 24.81
CA VAL A 32 10.51 -3.86 24.46
C VAL A 32 11.36 -4.54 23.40
N ASP A 33 11.24 -5.87 23.27
CA ASP A 33 11.94 -6.62 22.23
C ASP A 33 11.28 -6.40 20.86
N TRP A 34 9.95 -6.24 20.86
CA TRP A 34 9.18 -5.86 19.68
C TRP A 34 7.84 -5.24 20.08
N TRP A 35 7.29 -4.43 19.17
CA TRP A 35 5.89 -4.01 19.21
C TRP A 35 5.29 -4.03 17.81
N PHE A 36 3.98 -4.26 17.74
CA PHE A 36 3.16 -4.22 16.53
C PHE A 36 2.03 -3.23 16.75
N ALA A 37 1.85 -2.32 15.79
CA ALA A 37 0.74 -1.39 15.76
C ALA A 37 -0.06 -1.53 14.45
N TYR A 38 -1.39 -1.64 14.57
CA TYR A 38 -2.32 -1.59 13.44
C TYR A 38 -3.18 -0.35 13.56
N LYS A 39 -2.94 0.66 12.72
CA LYS A 39 -3.78 1.85 12.61
C LYS A 39 -5.02 1.51 11.78
N PHE A 40 -6.21 1.82 12.29
CA PHE A 40 -7.46 1.55 11.57
C PHE A 40 -7.77 2.58 10.49
N ASN A 41 -8.69 2.23 9.58
CA ASN A 41 -9.20 3.18 8.60
C ASN A 41 -10.18 4.20 9.22
N THR A 42 -10.25 5.38 8.62
CA THR A 42 -11.03 6.52 9.13
C THR A 42 -12.53 6.27 9.11
N ALA A 43 -13.04 5.51 8.14
CA ALA A 43 -14.47 5.24 8.02
C ALA A 43 -15.03 4.50 9.23
N SER A 44 -14.25 3.58 9.79
CA SER A 44 -14.69 2.72 10.89
C SER A 44 -14.19 3.21 12.25
N PHE A 45 -13.03 3.88 12.27
CA PHE A 45 -12.41 4.42 13.49
C PHE A 45 -11.98 5.88 13.26
N PRO A 46 -12.93 6.80 13.14
CA PRO A 46 -12.63 8.21 12.88
C PRO A 46 -11.98 8.87 14.10
N GLU A 47 -11.22 9.91 13.82
CA GLU A 47 -10.51 10.76 14.75
C GLU A 47 -9.59 9.96 15.70
N CYS A 48 -9.23 10.59 16.82
CA CYS A 48 -8.55 10.00 17.97
C CYS A 48 -8.74 10.94 19.17
N SER A 49 -8.55 10.44 20.38
CA SER A 49 -8.89 11.15 21.62
C SER A 49 -7.86 12.19 22.07
N THR A 50 -6.64 12.15 21.53
CA THR A 50 -5.58 13.12 21.84
C THR A 50 -5.48 14.19 20.76
N THR A 51 -4.83 15.31 21.07
CA THR A 51 -4.58 16.34 20.06
C THR A 51 -3.43 15.89 19.16
N ARG A 52 -3.57 16.08 17.85
CA ARG A 52 -2.48 15.88 16.90
C ARG A 52 -1.43 16.98 17.11
N GLU A 53 -0.25 16.58 17.57
CA GLU A 53 0.91 17.44 17.74
C GLU A 53 1.95 17.11 16.68
N CYS A 54 2.39 18.10 15.89
CA CYS A 54 3.38 17.90 14.82
C CYS A 54 4.81 17.93 15.36
N ILE A 55 5.10 17.02 16.30
CA ILE A 55 6.33 16.99 17.12
C ILE A 55 7.62 16.77 16.32
N PHE A 56 7.53 16.26 15.10
CA PHE A 56 8.67 16.07 14.19
C PHE A 56 8.66 17.05 13.01
N GLY A 57 7.78 18.06 13.04
CA GLY A 57 7.58 19.03 11.96
C GLY A 57 6.32 18.76 11.12
N GLY A 58 6.00 19.72 10.26
CA GLY A 58 4.72 19.82 9.55
C GLY A 58 3.69 20.65 10.33
N ASP A 59 2.52 20.81 9.73
CA ASP A 59 1.36 21.49 10.31
C ASP A 59 0.19 20.51 10.44
N VAL A 60 -0.70 20.75 11.41
CA VAL A 60 -1.91 19.93 11.57
C VAL A 60 -2.76 20.08 10.32
N GLN A 61 -2.92 19.00 9.57
CA GLN A 61 -3.69 19.03 8.33
C GLN A 61 -5.20 18.92 8.59
N ASN A 62 -5.96 19.64 7.76
CA ASN A 62 -7.41 19.49 7.67
C ASN A 62 -7.75 18.57 6.48
N TYR A 63 -7.63 17.26 6.71
CA TYR A 63 -7.91 16.25 5.70
C TYR A 63 -9.39 16.31 5.26
N PRO A 64 -9.68 16.51 3.95
CA PRO A 64 -11.04 16.76 3.47
C PRO A 64 -12.05 15.67 3.82
N TYR A 65 -11.62 14.41 3.87
CA TYR A 65 -12.48 13.27 4.19
C TYR A 65 -12.44 12.85 5.67
N GLY A 66 -11.74 13.63 6.50
CA GLY A 66 -11.49 13.31 7.91
C GLY A 66 -10.16 12.59 8.13
N PHE A 67 -9.91 12.20 9.37
CA PHE A 67 -8.70 11.48 9.75
C PHE A 67 -9.05 10.38 10.76
N GLY A 68 -8.20 9.36 10.88
CA GLY A 68 -8.35 8.26 11.81
C GLY A 68 -6.97 7.75 12.21
N MET A 69 -6.69 7.78 13.51
CA MET A 69 -5.36 7.44 14.05
C MET A 69 -5.44 6.55 15.29
N GLN A 70 -6.62 5.99 15.56
CA GLN A 70 -6.79 4.93 16.55
C GLN A 70 -6.09 3.66 16.08
N TYR A 71 -5.55 2.88 17.01
CA TYR A 71 -4.70 1.75 16.66
C TYR A 71 -4.83 0.58 17.64
N LEU A 72 -4.56 -0.63 17.17
CA LEU A 72 -4.24 -1.75 18.04
C LEU A 72 -2.77 -1.76 18.37
N LEU A 73 -2.43 -2.12 19.61
CA LEU A 73 -1.05 -2.30 20.05
C LEU A 73 -0.86 -3.66 20.72
N SER A 74 0.10 -4.43 20.22
CA SER A 74 0.64 -5.65 20.85
C SER A 74 2.15 -5.50 21.04
N SER A 75 2.72 -6.13 22.07
CA SER A 75 4.14 -5.99 22.37
C SER A 75 4.70 -7.20 23.11
N GLY A 76 5.99 -7.49 22.94
CA GLY A 76 6.69 -8.57 23.62
C GLY A 76 7.96 -8.13 24.35
N VAL A 77 8.18 -8.69 25.53
CA VAL A 77 9.42 -8.57 26.32
C VAL A 77 9.79 -9.91 26.93
N GLY A 78 10.90 -10.48 26.48
CA GLY A 78 11.35 -11.81 26.86
C GLY A 78 10.28 -12.87 26.60
N SER A 79 9.76 -13.46 27.68
CA SER A 79 8.71 -14.50 27.62
C SER A 79 7.28 -13.95 27.81
N GLN A 80 7.11 -12.63 27.83
CA GLN A 80 5.82 -11.99 28.11
C GLN A 80 5.32 -11.28 26.86
N VAL A 81 4.03 -11.48 26.56
CA VAL A 81 3.32 -10.79 25.47
C VAL A 81 2.13 -10.07 26.05
N LYS A 82 1.98 -8.82 25.66
CA LYS A 82 0.76 -8.06 25.88
C LYS A 82 -0.09 -8.16 24.62
N SER A 83 -1.23 -8.81 24.72
CA SER A 83 -2.18 -8.95 23.61
C SER A 83 -2.68 -7.59 23.11
N ALA A 84 -3.09 -7.58 21.84
CA ALA A 84 -3.58 -6.41 21.14
C ALA A 84 -4.69 -5.71 21.92
N THR A 85 -4.45 -4.44 22.24
CA THR A 85 -5.43 -3.57 22.88
C THR A 85 -5.74 -2.39 21.97
N LEU A 86 -7.01 -2.00 21.88
CA LEU A 86 -7.41 -0.80 21.15
C LEU A 86 -7.02 0.45 21.94
N HIS A 87 -6.27 1.31 21.29
CA HIS A 87 -5.87 2.63 21.72
C HIS A 87 -6.66 3.67 20.92
N THR A 88 -7.37 4.55 21.63
CA THR A 88 -8.17 5.62 21.02
C THR A 88 -7.36 6.89 20.84
N ASP A 89 -6.20 7.01 21.49
CA ASP A 89 -5.22 8.07 21.28
C ASP A 89 -4.59 7.99 19.88
N CYS A 90 -4.06 9.12 19.41
CA CYS A 90 -3.48 9.26 18.08
C CYS A 90 -2.08 8.62 18.02
N ILE A 91 -1.86 7.70 17.09
CA ILE A 91 -0.54 7.09 16.83
C ILE A 91 0.43 8.04 16.09
N GLY A 92 1.74 7.90 16.30
CA GLY A 92 2.77 8.70 15.63
C GLY A 92 2.80 10.18 16.04
N THR A 93 2.13 10.53 17.14
CA THR A 93 2.10 11.88 17.72
C THR A 93 2.07 11.81 19.25
N GLY A 94 2.71 12.77 19.91
CA GLY A 94 2.82 12.78 21.37
C GLY A 94 3.74 11.67 21.88
N SER A 95 3.21 10.83 22.79
CA SER A 95 3.99 9.83 23.53
C SER A 95 3.55 8.40 23.23
N ASP A 96 3.13 8.08 22.01
CA ASP A 96 2.79 6.71 21.61
C ASP A 96 4.05 5.90 21.22
N PRO A 97 3.96 4.58 21.00
CA PRO A 97 5.13 3.75 20.69
C PRO A 97 5.87 4.17 19.42
N VAL A 98 5.16 4.64 18.39
CA VAL A 98 5.76 5.08 17.12
C VAL A 98 6.52 6.39 17.35
N ALA A 99 5.88 7.37 17.98
CA ALA A 99 6.52 8.65 18.30
C ALA A 99 7.74 8.46 19.22
N ASN A 100 7.60 7.70 20.32
CA ASN A 100 8.71 7.48 21.24
C ASN A 100 9.89 6.77 20.54
N THR A 101 9.60 5.77 19.70
CA THR A 101 10.65 5.04 18.98
C THR A 101 11.36 5.94 17.96
N PHE A 102 10.60 6.68 17.14
CA PHE A 102 11.20 7.58 16.14
C PHE A 102 11.90 8.80 16.76
N ASN A 103 11.44 9.28 17.92
CA ASN A 103 12.05 10.42 18.60
C ASN A 103 13.50 10.14 19.04
N GLN A 104 13.90 8.88 19.25
CA GLN A 104 15.32 8.54 19.46
C GLN A 104 16.20 8.99 18.27
N ILE A 105 15.67 8.92 17.03
CA ILE A 105 16.35 9.47 15.84
C ILE A 105 16.22 10.99 15.82
N TYR A 106 14.99 11.50 15.75
CA TYR A 106 14.73 12.91 15.45
C TYR A 106 15.28 13.87 16.52
N SER A 107 15.27 13.48 17.81
CA SER A 107 15.82 14.29 18.89
C SER A 107 17.35 14.45 18.82
N GLY A 108 18.03 13.56 18.08
CA GLY A 108 19.48 13.45 17.98
C GLY A 108 20.12 12.54 19.02
N GLU A 109 19.34 11.72 19.73
CA GLU A 109 19.85 10.70 20.66
C GLU A 109 20.59 9.57 19.91
N ALA A 110 20.04 9.09 18.80
CA ALA A 110 20.67 8.09 17.97
C ALA A 110 21.86 8.68 17.19
N PRO A 111 23.09 8.14 17.35
CA PRO A 111 24.25 8.63 16.62
C PRO A 111 24.27 8.16 15.16
N ASN A 112 23.58 7.06 14.86
CA ASN A 112 23.51 6.46 13.53
C ASN A 112 22.07 6.05 13.18
N TYR A 113 21.65 6.31 11.93
CA TYR A 113 20.35 5.89 11.42
C TYR A 113 20.32 5.73 9.89
N VAL A 114 19.32 4.98 9.42
CA VAL A 114 18.85 4.92 8.03
C VAL A 114 17.33 5.04 8.03
N ILE A 115 16.80 5.90 7.16
CA ILE A 115 15.37 6.05 6.83
C ILE A 115 15.24 5.70 5.35
N TRP A 116 14.26 4.88 5.00
CA TRP A 116 13.98 4.52 3.61
C TRP A 116 12.50 4.63 3.31
N ASN A 117 12.17 5.03 2.08
CA ASN A 117 10.79 5.13 1.61
C ASN A 117 10.78 5.24 0.08
N ASP A 118 9.95 4.45 -0.60
CA ASP A 118 9.81 4.53 -2.05
C ASP A 118 8.94 5.70 -2.54
N GLN A 119 8.33 6.45 -1.63
CA GLN A 119 7.37 7.51 -1.90
C GLN A 119 7.70 8.79 -1.11
N PHE A 120 8.95 9.28 -1.21
CA PHE A 120 9.34 10.58 -0.61
C PHE A 120 8.81 11.82 -1.35
N TYR A 121 8.22 11.68 -2.54
CA TYR A 121 7.67 12.78 -3.32
C TYR A 121 8.60 13.99 -3.53
N GLU A 122 9.90 13.69 -3.76
CA GLU A 122 11.00 14.65 -3.92
C GLU A 122 11.38 15.46 -2.66
N ASP A 123 10.80 15.17 -1.49
CA ASP A 123 11.17 15.79 -0.22
C ASP A 123 11.28 14.75 0.90
N PRO A 124 12.47 14.27 1.27
CA PRO A 124 13.77 14.72 0.77
C PRO A 124 14.02 14.29 -0.67
N HIS A 125 14.80 15.10 -1.37
CA HIS A 125 15.35 14.69 -2.65
C HIS A 125 16.39 13.58 -2.44
N ILE A 126 16.23 12.46 -3.14
CA ILE A 126 17.10 11.28 -3.07
C ILE A 126 17.78 11.11 -4.43
N ASP A 127 19.11 11.05 -4.45
CA ASP A 127 19.89 10.85 -5.69
C ASP A 127 20.20 9.36 -5.88
N LEU A 128 19.55 8.73 -6.86
CA LEU A 128 19.68 7.29 -7.17
C LEU A 128 19.87 7.04 -8.67
N ASP A 129 20.40 5.87 -8.99
CA ASP A 129 20.47 5.35 -10.37
C ASP A 129 19.82 3.95 -10.44
N PRO A 130 18.69 3.78 -11.18
CA PRO A 130 17.98 4.80 -11.95
C PRO A 130 17.25 5.84 -11.08
N PRO A 131 17.12 7.10 -11.54
CA PRO A 131 16.51 8.15 -10.75
C PRO A 131 15.01 7.93 -10.54
N CYS A 132 14.51 8.41 -9.40
CA CYS A 132 13.07 8.46 -9.11
C CYS A 132 12.43 9.71 -9.73
N ILE A 133 11.18 9.60 -10.15
CA ILE A 133 10.40 10.72 -10.72
C ILE A 133 9.15 10.85 -9.87
N ASN A 134 9.07 11.89 -9.04
CA ASN A 134 8.13 12.04 -7.92
C ASN A 134 8.29 10.92 -6.87
N TYR A 135 8.10 9.65 -7.25
CA TYR A 135 8.30 8.49 -6.39
C TYR A 135 9.13 7.42 -7.12
N CYS A 136 9.58 6.42 -6.37
CA CYS A 136 10.42 5.34 -6.86
C CYS A 136 9.55 4.10 -7.15
N GLY A 137 9.17 3.92 -8.41
CA GLY A 137 8.51 2.70 -8.87
C GLY A 137 9.48 1.53 -9.06
N LYS A 138 8.97 0.44 -9.64
CA LYS A 138 9.80 -0.68 -10.15
C LYS A 138 11.00 -0.12 -10.96
N PRO A 139 12.24 -0.60 -10.73
CA PRO A 139 12.63 -1.80 -9.96
C PRO A 139 12.82 -1.59 -8.45
N TRP A 140 12.75 -0.36 -7.94
CA TRP A 140 12.98 -0.08 -6.54
C TRP A 140 12.00 -0.81 -5.62
N GLY A 141 12.51 -1.22 -4.45
CA GLY A 141 11.72 -1.89 -3.42
C GLY A 141 10.50 -1.08 -3.00
N HIS A 142 9.37 -1.74 -2.76
CA HIS A 142 8.16 -1.11 -2.20
C HIS A 142 8.22 -1.11 -0.68
N SER A 143 9.24 -0.49 -0.10
CA SER A 143 9.59 -0.63 1.31
C SER A 143 9.70 0.72 1.98
N LYS A 144 9.29 0.78 3.25
CA LYS A 144 9.35 2.00 4.06
C LYS A 144 9.69 1.68 5.51
N GLY A 145 10.42 2.58 6.15
CA GLY A 145 10.76 2.40 7.56
C GLY A 145 12.01 3.17 7.97
N PHE A 146 12.48 2.83 9.17
CA PHE A 146 13.66 3.44 9.74
C PHE A 146 14.37 2.49 10.71
N MET A 147 15.67 2.68 10.88
CA MET A 147 16.47 1.96 11.86
C MET A 147 17.52 2.88 12.46
N ALA A 148 17.93 2.57 13.69
CA ALA A 148 18.96 3.30 14.41
C ALA A 148 19.82 2.36 15.24
N TRP A 149 21.09 2.74 15.44
CA TRP A 149 22.02 1.97 16.25
C TRP A 149 23.06 2.84 16.94
N ASP A 150 23.59 2.32 18.04
CA ASP A 150 24.64 2.94 18.85
C ASP A 150 26.05 2.61 18.32
N ALA A 151 27.09 3.07 19.03
CA ALA A 151 28.49 2.80 18.67
C ALA A 151 28.87 1.29 18.69
N ASN A 152 28.09 0.45 19.35
CA ASN A 152 28.28 -1.01 19.38
C ASN A 152 27.55 -1.71 18.23
N GLY A 153 26.72 -0.99 17.48
CA GLY A 153 25.86 -1.57 16.45
C GLY A 153 24.52 -2.08 16.98
N GLU A 154 24.21 -1.89 18.27
CA GLU A 154 22.94 -2.32 18.87
C GLU A 154 21.86 -1.25 18.71
N GLY A 155 20.62 -1.65 18.49
CA GLY A 155 19.54 -0.69 18.32
C GLY A 155 18.19 -1.28 17.94
N PHE A 156 17.53 -0.72 16.93
CA PHE A 156 16.21 -1.15 16.50
C PHE A 156 15.95 -0.91 15.01
N VAL A 157 14.94 -1.61 14.47
CA VAL A 157 14.33 -1.36 13.15
C VAL A 157 12.83 -1.21 13.32
N VAL A 158 12.21 -0.35 12.49
CA VAL A 158 10.77 -0.19 12.34
C VAL A 158 10.40 -0.31 10.87
N GLN A 159 9.54 -1.27 10.53
CA GLN A 159 8.86 -1.38 9.24
C GLN A 159 7.60 -0.51 9.26
N SER A 160 7.35 0.22 8.17
CA SER A 160 6.17 1.06 7.96
C SER A 160 5.49 0.74 6.64
N THR A 161 4.18 0.98 6.56
CA THR A 161 3.40 0.90 5.32
C THR A 161 2.89 2.26 4.85
N THR A 162 3.32 3.34 5.50
CA THR A 162 2.86 4.71 5.35
C THR A 162 3.66 5.44 4.26
N PRO A 163 3.10 5.75 3.08
CA PRO A 163 3.65 6.73 2.14
C PRO A 163 4.24 7.96 2.82
N ASP A 164 5.28 8.56 2.23
CA ASP A 164 5.87 9.82 2.68
C ASP A 164 6.40 9.91 4.14
N TRP A 165 6.24 8.86 4.95
CA TRP A 165 6.62 8.86 6.36
C TRP A 165 7.33 7.57 6.81
N PRO A 166 8.45 7.68 7.56
CA PRO A 166 9.16 8.92 7.90
C PRO A 166 10.01 9.43 6.73
N GLY A 167 10.28 10.74 6.69
CA GLY A 167 11.09 11.36 5.65
C GLY A 167 12.33 12.11 6.13
N ASN A 168 12.48 12.36 7.44
CA ASN A 168 13.63 13.11 7.95
C ASN A 168 13.99 12.75 9.39
N GLY A 169 15.25 12.39 9.62
CA GLY A 169 15.83 12.11 10.93
C GLY A 169 16.60 13.29 11.55
N ASP A 170 16.83 14.37 10.80
CA ASP A 170 17.57 15.54 11.25
C ASP A 170 16.63 16.71 11.56
N LYS A 171 16.41 16.99 12.84
CA LYS A 171 15.61 18.14 13.32
C LYS A 171 16.10 19.52 12.85
N THR A 172 17.32 19.62 12.34
CA THR A 172 17.85 20.87 11.79
C THR A 172 17.45 21.09 10.33
N LYS A 173 16.89 20.06 9.68
CA LYS A 173 16.33 20.10 8.33
C LYS A 173 14.81 20.13 8.43
N THR A 174 14.19 20.91 7.57
CA THR A 174 12.72 21.00 7.48
C THR A 174 12.25 20.31 6.21
N ARG A 175 11.19 19.52 6.30
CA ARG A 175 10.42 19.02 5.15
C ARG A 175 9.24 19.96 4.89
N ALA A 176 9.01 20.30 3.64
CA ALA A 176 7.81 20.99 3.18
C ALA A 176 6.57 20.08 3.32
N GLU A 177 6.73 18.77 3.09
CA GLU A 177 5.66 17.78 3.22
C GLU A 177 5.23 17.56 4.68
N GLY A 178 6.07 17.91 5.66
CA GLY A 178 5.91 17.55 7.07
C GLY A 178 6.64 16.25 7.42
N ASN A 179 6.66 15.86 8.70
CA ASN A 179 7.40 14.66 9.13
C ASN A 179 6.80 14.00 10.38
N THR A 180 5.60 14.41 10.78
CA THR A 180 4.83 13.78 11.85
C THR A 180 3.63 13.08 11.23
N LEU A 181 3.36 11.83 11.62
CA LEU A 181 2.18 11.11 11.16
C LEU A 181 0.91 11.92 11.49
N GLY A 182 0.06 12.17 10.49
CA GLY A 182 -1.12 13.04 10.62
C GLY A 182 -0.86 14.54 10.60
N CYS A 183 0.38 14.95 10.32
CA CYS A 183 0.80 16.30 9.95
C CYS A 183 1.64 16.33 8.66
N VAL A 184 1.59 15.27 7.86
CA VAL A 184 2.13 15.25 6.49
C VAL A 184 1.04 15.66 5.50
N LEU A 185 1.40 16.29 4.39
CA LEU A 185 0.42 16.70 3.36
C LEU A 185 -0.29 15.49 2.72
N ASP A 186 0.38 14.33 2.66
CA ASP A 186 -0.21 13.08 2.20
C ASP A 186 -1.34 12.59 3.15
N ASP A 187 -2.31 11.87 2.59
CA ASP A 187 -3.56 11.47 3.26
C ASP A 187 -3.44 10.15 4.03
N ASP A 188 -2.25 9.85 4.55
CA ASP A 188 -1.88 8.64 5.30
C ASP A 188 -2.81 8.29 6.47
N VAL A 189 -3.57 9.28 6.95
CA VAL A 189 -4.53 9.11 8.03
C VAL A 189 -5.86 8.50 7.59
N GLU A 190 -6.16 8.43 6.30
CA GLU A 190 -7.46 7.96 5.80
C GLU A 190 -7.61 6.43 5.87
N VAL A 191 -6.56 5.73 5.47
CA VAL A 191 -6.51 4.27 5.28
C VAL A 191 -5.90 3.53 6.46
N ALA A 192 -6.18 2.23 6.60
CA ALA A 192 -5.52 1.42 7.61
C ALA A 192 -4.04 1.18 7.27
N GLN A 193 -3.16 1.13 8.26
CA GLN A 193 -1.70 0.97 8.10
C GLN A 193 -1.17 0.07 9.22
N HIS A 194 -0.01 -0.55 9.03
CA HIS A 194 0.72 -1.18 10.13
C HIS A 194 2.14 -0.66 10.28
N LEU A 195 2.63 -0.77 11.50
CA LEU A 195 4.01 -0.56 11.88
C LEU A 195 4.48 -1.73 12.76
N PHE A 196 5.73 -2.16 12.57
CA PHE A 196 6.32 -3.24 13.36
C PHE A 196 7.77 -2.90 13.72
N ALA A 197 8.12 -3.01 15.00
CA ALA A 197 9.44 -2.71 15.50
C ALA A 197 10.11 -3.90 16.17
N VAL A 198 11.43 -4.02 16.01
CA VAL A 198 12.25 -5.09 16.59
C VAL A 198 13.55 -4.53 17.14
N LYS A 199 13.93 -4.95 18.36
CA LYS A 199 15.22 -4.69 18.97
C LYS A 199 16.32 -5.50 18.27
N LEU A 200 17.50 -4.92 18.09
CA LEU A 200 18.59 -5.48 17.30
C LEU A 200 19.88 -5.53 18.11
N THR A 201 20.56 -6.67 18.01
CA THR A 201 21.99 -6.77 18.32
C THR A 201 22.83 -6.25 17.15
N ALA A 202 24.14 -6.06 17.35
CA ALA A 202 25.06 -5.68 16.27
C ALA A 202 24.98 -6.61 15.03
N SER A 203 24.87 -7.92 15.24
CA SER A 203 24.71 -8.88 14.15
C SER A 203 23.37 -8.75 13.44
N ASP A 204 22.30 -8.41 14.19
CA ASP A 204 20.98 -8.23 13.61
C ASP A 204 20.90 -6.93 12.81
N THR A 205 21.55 -5.86 13.27
CA THR A 205 21.71 -4.60 12.52
C THR A 205 22.36 -4.86 11.16
N ALA A 206 23.46 -5.62 11.14
CA ALA A 206 24.10 -6.02 9.89
C ALA A 206 23.19 -6.91 9.02
N ALA A 207 22.40 -7.80 9.61
CA ALA A 207 21.46 -8.65 8.89
C ALA A 207 20.30 -7.85 8.26
N VAL A 208 19.74 -6.87 8.99
CA VAL A 208 18.70 -5.96 8.48
C VAL A 208 19.22 -5.13 7.32
N LEU A 209 20.42 -4.55 7.43
CA LEU A 209 21.03 -3.78 6.33
C LEU A 209 21.25 -4.63 5.06
N ARG A 210 21.62 -5.91 5.19
CA ARG A 210 21.70 -6.82 4.04
C ARG A 210 20.33 -7.13 3.44
N GLY A 211 19.29 -7.27 4.29
CA GLY A 211 17.91 -7.41 3.82
C GLY A 211 17.45 -6.18 3.05
N LEU A 212 17.75 -4.98 3.55
CA LEU A 212 17.46 -3.71 2.86
C LEU A 212 18.15 -3.63 1.49
N ALA A 213 19.42 -4.04 1.41
CA ALA A 213 20.15 -4.11 0.14
C ALA A 213 19.52 -5.12 -0.83
N ALA A 214 19.19 -6.33 -0.36
CA ALA A 214 18.56 -7.37 -1.17
C ALA A 214 17.16 -6.97 -1.68
N ALA A 215 16.42 -6.16 -0.91
CA ALA A 215 15.13 -5.58 -1.30
C ALA A 215 15.28 -4.35 -2.22
N SER A 216 16.50 -3.85 -2.43
CA SER A 216 16.78 -2.60 -3.17
C SER A 216 15.93 -1.44 -2.67
N VAL A 217 15.95 -1.21 -1.35
CA VAL A 217 15.18 -0.11 -0.76
C VAL A 217 15.68 1.26 -1.19
N VAL A 218 14.78 2.23 -1.14
CA VAL A 218 15.04 3.61 -1.54
C VAL A 218 15.56 4.40 -0.36
N THR A 219 16.85 4.70 -0.38
CA THR A 219 17.54 5.57 0.57
C THR A 219 18.78 6.15 -0.10
N ASP A 220 19.22 7.33 0.31
CA ASP A 220 20.45 7.97 -0.19
C ASP A 220 21.47 8.07 0.95
N PRO A 221 22.53 7.25 0.96
CA PRO A 221 23.58 7.31 1.99
C PRO A 221 24.31 8.65 2.09
N THR A 222 24.19 9.52 1.09
CA THR A 222 24.81 10.85 1.07
C THR A 222 23.91 11.96 1.61
N ASN A 223 22.62 11.67 1.83
CA ASN A 223 21.65 12.64 2.32
C ASN A 223 21.46 12.52 3.84
N GLU A 224 21.91 13.54 4.58
CA GLU A 224 21.82 13.62 6.04
C GLU A 224 20.39 13.58 6.59
N GLN A 225 19.36 13.93 5.81
CA GLN A 225 17.97 13.80 6.25
C GLN A 225 17.58 12.33 6.47
N VAL A 226 18.15 11.41 5.69
CA VAL A 226 17.75 9.99 5.72
C VAL A 226 18.84 9.06 6.21
N VAL A 227 20.11 9.44 6.13
CA VAL A 227 21.23 8.63 6.61
C VAL A 227 22.20 9.46 7.45
N LYS A 228 22.58 8.93 8.62
CA LYS A 228 23.64 9.50 9.45
C LYS A 228 24.48 8.38 10.06
N MET A 229 25.80 8.58 10.06
CA MET A 229 26.75 7.68 10.72
C MET A 229 27.82 8.51 11.44
N THR A 230 27.70 8.64 12.76
CA THR A 230 28.66 9.40 13.58
C THR A 230 29.77 8.51 14.13
N ASP A 231 29.41 7.34 14.63
CA ASP A 231 30.32 6.41 15.33
C ASP A 231 30.02 4.93 15.03
N SER A 232 29.35 4.66 13.89
CA SER A 232 29.01 3.31 13.45
C SER A 232 30.25 2.41 13.34
N PRO A 233 30.13 1.12 13.74
CA PRO A 233 31.12 0.09 13.41
C PRO A 233 31.42 0.06 11.90
N ALA A 234 32.68 -0.18 11.54
CA ALA A 234 33.16 -0.04 10.16
C ALA A 234 32.48 -1.01 9.17
N ASP A 235 32.16 -2.22 9.62
CA ASP A 235 31.44 -3.22 8.83
C ASP A 235 29.97 -2.82 8.60
N ILE A 236 29.29 -2.32 9.63
CA ILE A 236 27.93 -1.77 9.52
C ILE A 236 27.94 -0.53 8.60
N ALA A 237 28.91 0.37 8.76
CA ALA A 237 29.02 1.56 7.92
C ALA A 237 29.24 1.21 6.44
N SER A 238 30.00 0.14 6.15
CA SER A 238 30.17 -0.36 4.80
C SER A 238 28.86 -0.88 4.19
N LEU A 239 27.99 -1.51 4.99
CA LEU A 239 26.68 -1.96 4.53
C LEU A 239 25.75 -0.78 4.24
N VAL A 240 25.72 0.24 5.12
CA VAL A 240 24.94 1.46 4.89
C VAL A 240 25.35 2.15 3.60
N ASN A 241 26.66 2.29 3.36
CA ASN A 241 27.18 2.90 2.13
C ASN A 241 26.87 2.10 0.84
N SER A 242 26.40 0.86 0.96
CA SER A 242 25.98 0.04 -0.19
C SER A 242 24.48 0.10 -0.48
N LEU A 243 23.69 0.77 0.36
CA LEU A 243 22.27 0.99 0.14
C LEU A 243 22.02 2.01 -0.98
N GLY A 244 20.77 2.13 -1.42
CA GLY A 244 20.40 3.01 -2.54
C GLY A 244 20.86 2.47 -3.90
N GLN A 245 21.00 1.15 -4.03
CA GLN A 245 21.44 0.47 -5.24
C GLN A 245 20.53 -0.72 -5.56
N LEU A 246 20.42 -1.04 -6.84
CA LEU A 246 19.72 -2.24 -7.29
C LEU A 246 20.57 -3.48 -7.06
N ASP A 247 19.94 -4.53 -6.53
CA ASP A 247 20.51 -5.86 -6.41
C ASP A 247 19.83 -6.80 -7.42
N SER A 248 20.59 -7.58 -8.17
CA SER A 248 20.08 -8.46 -9.23
C SER A 248 20.31 -9.95 -8.94
N THR A 249 20.45 -10.32 -7.67
CA THR A 249 20.71 -11.72 -7.25
C THR A 249 19.55 -12.68 -7.56
N ALA A 250 18.32 -12.16 -7.70
CA ALA A 250 17.10 -12.93 -7.96
C ALA A 250 16.86 -14.11 -7.00
N GLU A 251 17.26 -13.95 -5.73
CA GLU A 251 17.06 -14.92 -4.65
C GLU A 251 16.24 -14.31 -3.50
N VAL A 252 15.65 -15.17 -2.66
CA VAL A 252 15.06 -14.74 -1.39
C VAL A 252 16.17 -14.63 -0.36
N PHE A 253 16.36 -13.44 0.19
CA PHE A 253 17.17 -13.28 1.40
C PHE A 253 16.36 -13.83 2.58
N ASP A 254 16.95 -14.73 3.37
CA ASP A 254 16.31 -15.34 4.54
C ASP A 254 17.33 -15.45 5.67
N VAL A 255 17.08 -14.76 6.77
CA VAL A 255 17.95 -14.78 7.94
C VAL A 255 17.13 -14.83 9.22
N THR A 256 17.67 -15.51 10.23
CA THR A 256 17.09 -15.52 11.58
C THR A 256 17.80 -14.48 12.44
N LEU A 257 17.04 -13.55 13.01
CA LEU A 257 17.54 -12.54 13.94
C LEU A 257 17.70 -13.13 15.34
N SER A 258 18.54 -12.53 16.17
CA SER A 258 18.80 -13.02 17.53
C SER A 258 17.64 -12.78 18.50
N THR A 259 16.79 -11.78 18.22
CA THR A 259 15.61 -11.45 19.01
C THR A 259 14.59 -12.58 19.02
N LYS A 260 14.11 -12.90 20.23
CA LYS A 260 13.18 -14.00 20.48
C LYS A 260 11.76 -13.51 20.71
N THR A 261 10.80 -14.31 20.28
CA THR A 261 9.39 -14.21 20.68
C THR A 261 9.16 -14.85 22.04
N ALA A 262 7.98 -14.65 22.62
CA ALA A 262 7.66 -15.28 23.89
C ALA A 262 7.54 -16.80 23.80
N ASP A 263 7.23 -17.33 22.61
CA ASP A 263 7.26 -18.77 22.32
C ASP A 263 8.70 -19.32 22.21
N GLY A 264 9.72 -18.48 22.42
CA GLY A 264 11.14 -18.85 22.45
C GLY A 264 11.78 -19.01 21.07
N THR A 265 10.98 -18.85 20.01
CA THR A 265 11.43 -18.82 18.62
C THR A 265 12.09 -17.50 18.27
N ASN A 266 12.92 -17.50 17.24
CA ASN A 266 13.57 -16.30 16.75
C ASN A 266 12.74 -15.65 15.63
N ILE A 267 12.80 -14.33 15.54
CA ILE A 267 12.20 -13.59 14.42
C ILE A 267 13.03 -13.88 13.16
N ARG A 268 12.37 -14.22 12.05
CA ARG A 268 12.99 -14.33 10.72
C ARG A 268 12.75 -13.04 9.93
N LEU A 269 13.77 -12.60 9.21
CA LEU A 269 13.69 -11.53 8.22
C LEU A 269 13.85 -12.14 6.84
N LEU A 270 12.84 -11.95 5.99
CA LEU A 270 12.89 -12.27 4.57
C LEU A 270 13.02 -10.97 3.77
N ALA A 271 13.70 -11.02 2.63
CA ALA A 271 13.61 -9.98 1.62
C ALA A 271 13.40 -10.60 0.24
N LYS A 272 12.38 -10.09 -0.47
CA LYS A 272 12.18 -10.38 -1.88
C LYS A 272 13.02 -9.43 -2.70
N ASN A 273 13.76 -9.96 -3.66
CA ASN A 273 14.49 -9.17 -4.65
C ASN A 273 13.58 -8.77 -5.84
N HIS A 274 13.88 -7.64 -6.49
CA HIS A 274 13.07 -7.12 -7.61
C HIS A 274 13.14 -7.99 -8.87
N ASP A 275 14.23 -8.71 -9.07
CA ASP A 275 14.41 -9.65 -10.19
C ASP A 275 13.81 -11.03 -9.91
N MET A 276 13.32 -11.27 -8.69
CA MET A 276 12.51 -12.43 -8.38
C MET A 276 11.04 -12.16 -8.71
N TRP A 277 10.61 -12.44 -9.94
CA TRP A 277 9.29 -12.05 -10.47
C TRP A 277 8.08 -12.87 -9.97
N VAL A 278 8.18 -13.44 -8.78
CA VAL A 278 7.14 -14.19 -8.10
C VAL A 278 6.16 -13.27 -7.37
N SER A 279 4.95 -13.75 -7.10
CA SER A 279 4.00 -13.04 -6.23
C SER A 279 4.53 -13.00 -4.79
N PRO A 280 4.50 -11.84 -4.09
CA PRO A 280 5.17 -11.70 -2.79
C PRO A 280 4.60 -12.61 -1.69
N TRP A 281 3.28 -12.64 -1.50
CA TRP A 281 2.67 -13.42 -0.42
C TRP A 281 2.68 -14.94 -0.68
N HIS A 282 2.66 -15.33 -1.95
CA HIS A 282 2.91 -16.72 -2.34
C HIS A 282 4.36 -17.12 -2.04
N MET A 283 5.34 -16.27 -2.34
CA MET A 283 6.74 -16.50 -1.97
C MET A 283 6.89 -16.66 -0.46
N VAL A 284 6.26 -15.78 0.33
CA VAL A 284 6.25 -15.92 1.79
C VAL A 284 5.68 -17.27 2.19
N SER A 285 4.49 -17.66 1.70
CA SER A 285 3.87 -18.96 2.04
C SER A 285 4.80 -20.14 1.76
N ALA A 286 5.51 -20.12 0.62
CA ALA A 286 6.44 -21.17 0.22
C ALA A 286 7.69 -21.24 1.11
N VAL A 287 8.29 -20.08 1.43
CA VAL A 287 9.54 -19.98 2.18
C VAL A 287 9.34 -20.21 3.67
N VAL A 288 8.19 -19.80 4.21
CA VAL A 288 7.85 -20.07 5.61
C VAL A 288 7.22 -21.46 5.79
N GLY A 289 6.70 -22.06 4.72
CA GLY A 289 6.09 -23.38 4.74
C GLY A 289 4.71 -23.41 5.40
N GLU A 290 3.96 -22.30 5.34
CA GLU A 290 2.62 -22.20 5.91
C GLU A 290 1.63 -21.56 4.92
N PRO A 291 0.38 -22.07 4.83
CA PRO A 291 -0.70 -21.37 4.15
C PRO A 291 -1.10 -20.12 4.97
N LEU A 292 -1.45 -19.03 4.27
CA LEU A 292 -1.59 -17.70 4.87
C LEU A 292 -2.96 -17.08 4.61
N ARG A 293 -3.48 -16.35 5.60
CA ARG A 293 -4.52 -15.33 5.43
C ARG A 293 -3.89 -13.96 5.52
N VAL A 294 -4.09 -13.14 4.49
CA VAL A 294 -3.36 -11.89 4.26
C VAL A 294 -4.33 -10.72 4.17
N ALA A 295 -4.13 -9.72 5.01
CA ALA A 295 -4.65 -8.37 4.80
C ALA A 295 -3.57 -7.56 4.09
N SER A 296 -3.89 -6.97 2.93
CA SER A 296 -2.97 -6.14 2.17
C SER A 296 -3.73 -5.06 1.41
N TRP A 297 -3.03 -4.19 0.69
CA TRP A 297 -3.66 -3.40 -0.36
C TRP A 297 -4.08 -4.33 -1.51
N TRP A 298 -5.33 -4.80 -1.49
CA TRP A 298 -5.90 -5.63 -2.54
C TRP A 298 -6.69 -4.77 -3.54
N THR A 299 -6.06 -4.40 -4.65
CA THR A 299 -6.68 -3.62 -5.75
C THR A 299 -6.06 -3.99 -7.10
N TYR A 300 -6.63 -3.51 -8.21
CA TYR A 300 -6.10 -3.79 -9.55
C TYR A 300 -4.63 -3.33 -9.73
N PRO A 301 -3.75 -4.14 -10.37
CA PRO A 301 -3.96 -5.52 -10.80
C PRO A 301 -3.90 -6.45 -9.60
N LYS A 302 -5.05 -6.97 -9.16
CA LYS A 302 -5.17 -7.71 -7.91
C LYS A 302 -4.78 -9.17 -8.10
N ILE A 303 -4.16 -9.74 -7.08
CA ILE A 303 -3.94 -11.16 -6.96
C ILE A 303 -5.06 -11.72 -6.08
N ASP A 304 -5.93 -12.52 -6.69
CA ASP A 304 -7.01 -13.24 -6.02
C ASP A 304 -6.47 -14.33 -5.07
N SER A 305 -7.33 -14.89 -4.22
CA SER A 305 -6.97 -15.98 -3.31
C SER A 305 -6.57 -17.23 -4.09
N THR A 306 -5.73 -18.11 -3.55
CA THR A 306 -5.30 -19.33 -4.24
C THR A 306 -5.43 -20.55 -3.34
N GLU A 307 -5.79 -21.69 -3.93
CA GLU A 307 -5.83 -22.97 -3.23
C GLU A 307 -4.43 -23.59 -3.10
N ASP A 308 -4.27 -24.49 -2.13
CA ASP A 308 -3.07 -25.30 -2.00
C ASP A 308 -2.80 -26.11 -3.28
N GLY A 309 -1.53 -26.21 -3.66
CA GLY A 309 -1.10 -26.90 -4.88
C GLY A 309 -1.29 -26.09 -6.18
N MET A 310 -1.82 -24.86 -6.12
CA MET A 310 -1.78 -23.94 -7.25
C MET A 310 -0.33 -23.51 -7.53
N LEU A 311 0.14 -23.66 -8.77
CA LEU A 311 1.46 -23.21 -9.19
C LEU A 311 1.31 -22.02 -10.17
N PRO A 312 1.74 -20.80 -9.78
CA PRO A 312 1.76 -19.66 -10.69
C PRO A 312 2.67 -19.90 -11.90
N GLY A 313 2.33 -19.32 -13.04
CA GLY A 313 3.15 -19.33 -14.25
C GLY A 313 4.37 -18.42 -14.13
N CYS A 314 4.29 -17.39 -13.28
CA CYS A 314 5.41 -16.53 -12.89
C CYS A 314 6.17 -17.07 -11.67
N TRP A 315 6.31 -18.39 -11.54
CA TRP A 315 6.99 -19.01 -10.42
C TRP A 315 8.46 -19.28 -10.70
N SER A 316 9.28 -19.23 -9.64
CA SER A 316 10.69 -19.61 -9.72
C SER A 316 10.90 -21.00 -9.16
N ASP A 317 11.59 -21.86 -9.91
CA ASP A 317 11.98 -23.21 -9.47
C ASP A 317 13.04 -23.20 -8.34
N SER A 318 13.57 -22.02 -7.98
CA SER A 318 14.54 -21.86 -6.88
C SER A 318 13.89 -21.87 -5.48
N ILE A 319 12.55 -21.80 -5.40
CA ILE A 319 11.80 -21.89 -4.14
C ILE A 319 10.73 -22.99 -4.21
N PRO A 320 10.29 -23.53 -3.06
CA PRO A 320 9.20 -24.51 -3.03
C PRO A 320 7.93 -23.99 -3.72
N PRO A 321 7.00 -24.87 -4.14
CA PRO A 321 5.67 -24.45 -4.56
C PRO A 321 4.98 -23.63 -3.46
N PRO A 322 4.14 -22.65 -3.84
CA PRO A 322 3.39 -21.90 -2.84
C PRO A 322 2.28 -22.76 -2.22
N LEU A 323 1.90 -22.38 -1.02
CA LEU A 323 0.75 -22.92 -0.32
C LEU A 323 -0.44 -21.98 -0.50
N GLU A 324 -1.60 -22.34 0.04
CA GLU A 324 -2.80 -21.49 0.00
C GLU A 324 -2.52 -20.08 0.52
N VAL A 325 -3.01 -19.08 -0.22
CA VAL A 325 -3.00 -17.68 0.19
C VAL A 325 -4.41 -17.12 0.05
N GLN A 326 -5.02 -16.76 1.19
CA GLN A 326 -6.32 -16.10 1.25
C GLN A 326 -6.15 -14.58 1.36
N ALA A 327 -6.65 -13.82 0.39
CA ALA A 327 -6.74 -12.36 0.52
C ALA A 327 -7.98 -11.99 1.33
N ALA A 328 -7.79 -11.45 2.53
CA ALA A 328 -8.88 -10.93 3.36
C ALA A 328 -9.36 -9.59 2.80
N THR A 329 -10.67 -9.44 2.59
CA THR A 329 -11.30 -8.21 2.05
C THR A 329 -12.10 -7.45 3.10
N SER A 330 -12.44 -8.08 4.22
CA SER A 330 -12.96 -7.40 5.41
C SER A 330 -12.37 -7.99 6.69
N GLY A 331 -12.30 -7.15 7.71
CA GLY A 331 -11.84 -7.50 9.06
C GLY A 331 -12.82 -7.03 10.11
N GLN A 332 -12.60 -7.42 11.35
CA GLN A 332 -13.39 -6.92 12.47
C GLN A 332 -12.56 -6.76 13.74
N TRP A 333 -12.99 -5.84 14.58
CA TRP A 333 -12.46 -5.74 15.94
C TRP A 333 -13.56 -5.31 16.89
N GLN A 334 -13.76 -6.08 17.97
CA GLN A 334 -14.77 -5.80 19.00
C GLN A 334 -16.18 -5.50 18.43
N GLY A 335 -16.57 -6.19 17.36
CA GLY A 335 -17.88 -6.04 16.70
C GLY A 335 -17.96 -4.90 15.69
N THR A 336 -16.88 -4.15 15.45
CA THR A 336 -16.79 -3.16 14.37
C THR A 336 -16.13 -3.80 13.15
N THR A 337 -16.84 -3.84 12.03
CA THR A 337 -16.31 -4.32 10.74
C THR A 337 -15.67 -3.17 9.98
N PHE A 338 -14.60 -3.46 9.25
CA PHE A 338 -13.90 -2.49 8.40
C PHE A 338 -13.37 -3.19 7.14
N SER A 339 -13.20 -2.40 6.07
CA SER A 339 -12.62 -2.89 4.82
C SER A 339 -11.13 -3.21 4.97
N LEU A 340 -10.71 -4.30 4.34
CA LEU A 340 -9.31 -4.66 4.10
C LEU A 340 -8.94 -4.56 2.61
N GLU A 341 -9.84 -4.06 1.76
CA GLU A 341 -9.56 -3.81 0.36
C GLU A 341 -8.62 -2.61 0.17
N GLY A 342 -7.92 -2.56 -0.96
CA GLY A 342 -7.09 -1.43 -1.33
C GLY A 342 -7.83 -0.41 -2.19
N GLY A 343 -7.53 0.87 -2.00
CA GLY A 343 -8.18 1.98 -2.72
C GLY A 343 -7.85 3.32 -2.08
N SER A 344 -8.37 4.40 -2.68
CA SER A 344 -8.25 5.76 -2.16
C SER A 344 -9.47 6.14 -1.33
N GLY A 345 -9.27 6.88 -0.24
CA GLY A 345 -10.34 7.31 0.66
C GLY A 345 -10.35 6.58 2.01
N ILE A 346 -11.39 6.85 2.80
CA ILE A 346 -11.40 6.54 4.23
C ILE A 346 -11.72 5.09 4.62
N ASN A 347 -12.14 4.23 3.68
CA ASN A 347 -12.55 2.85 3.96
C ASN A 347 -11.69 1.82 3.23
N TYR A 348 -10.36 2.01 3.27
CA TYR A 348 -9.40 1.14 2.60
C TYR A 348 -8.20 0.81 3.49
N ASN A 349 -7.34 -0.09 3.00
CA ASN A 349 -6.25 -0.71 3.75
C ASN A 349 -4.93 -0.68 2.98
N HIS A 350 -3.89 -0.15 3.63
CA HIS A 350 -2.48 -0.23 3.23
C HIS A 350 -1.68 -1.20 4.10
N ALA A 351 -2.20 -1.60 5.26
CA ALA A 351 -1.55 -2.55 6.15
C ALA A 351 -1.34 -3.88 5.44
N LYS A 352 -0.21 -4.52 5.72
CA LYS A 352 0.29 -5.70 5.00
C LYS A 352 0.69 -6.75 6.01
N VAL A 353 -0.31 -7.44 6.53
CA VAL A 353 -0.16 -8.37 7.64
C VAL A 353 -0.78 -9.71 7.30
N ALA A 354 -0.22 -10.79 7.83
CA ALA A 354 -0.78 -12.12 7.63
C ALA A 354 -0.65 -12.98 8.89
N HIS A 355 -1.50 -13.99 8.97
CA HIS A 355 -1.34 -15.08 9.91
C HIS A 355 -1.43 -16.43 9.18
N SER A 356 -0.79 -17.44 9.74
CA SER A 356 -0.93 -18.82 9.29
C SER A 356 -2.36 -19.31 9.47
N LEU A 357 -2.82 -20.12 8.50
CA LEU A 357 -4.11 -20.83 8.55
C LEU A 357 -4.03 -22.14 9.36
N THR A 358 -2.83 -22.56 9.74
CA THR A 358 -2.57 -23.74 10.58
C THR A 358 -2.42 -23.36 12.06
N SER A 359 -2.08 -24.33 12.91
CA SER A 359 -1.82 -24.11 14.34
C SER A 359 -0.37 -23.71 14.66
N SER A 360 0.39 -23.16 13.70
CA SER A 360 1.82 -22.81 13.87
C SER A 360 2.05 -21.47 14.59
N ASN A 361 0.98 -20.73 14.92
CA ASN A 361 1.00 -19.41 15.53
C ASN A 361 1.85 -18.38 14.75
N LEU A 362 2.11 -18.65 13.47
CA LEU A 362 2.96 -17.81 12.65
C LEU A 362 2.21 -16.56 12.20
N VAL A 363 2.86 -15.40 12.34
CA VAL A 363 2.39 -14.12 11.82
C VAL A 363 3.48 -13.47 10.96
N VAL A 364 3.05 -12.66 10.00
CA VAL A 364 3.95 -11.99 9.05
C VAL A 364 3.57 -10.52 8.89
N PHE A 365 4.57 -9.66 8.86
CA PHE A 365 4.46 -8.24 8.54
C PHE A 365 5.29 -7.95 7.30
N GLY A 366 4.70 -7.33 6.27
CA GLY A 366 5.32 -7.21 4.96
C GLY A 366 5.30 -5.81 4.38
N ASP A 367 6.23 -5.54 3.48
CA ASP A 367 6.30 -4.29 2.72
C ASP A 367 5.38 -4.28 1.50
N MET A 368 5.17 -5.45 0.90
CA MET A 368 4.60 -5.58 -0.44
C MET A 368 3.14 -6.01 -0.40
N ASN A 369 2.30 -5.39 -1.23
CA ASN A 369 0.87 -5.71 -1.30
C ASN A 369 0.56 -6.88 -2.26
N MET A 370 -0.71 -7.24 -2.42
CA MET A 370 -1.18 -8.28 -3.34
C MET A 370 -1.53 -7.73 -4.73
N GLN A 371 -0.75 -6.78 -5.27
CA GLN A 371 -0.84 -6.39 -6.67
C GLN A 371 0.21 -7.10 -7.51
N GLY A 372 -0.19 -7.67 -8.64
CA GLY A 372 0.75 -8.37 -9.52
C GLY A 372 0.07 -9.34 -10.46
N VAL A 373 0.82 -10.36 -10.88
CA VAL A 373 0.39 -11.32 -11.89
C VAL A 373 0.81 -12.72 -11.46
N LEU A 374 -0.15 -13.64 -11.38
CA LEU A 374 0.16 -15.06 -11.16
C LEU A 374 0.55 -15.74 -12.48
N ASN A 375 -0.26 -15.53 -13.52
CA ASN A 375 -0.05 -16.05 -14.87
C ASN A 375 -0.12 -14.88 -15.86
N PRO A 376 0.93 -14.61 -16.65
CA PRO A 376 0.89 -13.52 -17.61
C PRO A 376 -0.04 -13.90 -18.76
N THR A 377 -0.84 -12.93 -19.20
CA THR A 377 -1.54 -13.03 -20.49
C THR A 377 -0.53 -12.95 -21.63
N LYS A 378 -0.97 -13.16 -22.88
CA LYS A 378 -0.09 -13.11 -24.07
C LYS A 378 0.76 -11.82 -24.16
N ASN A 379 0.29 -10.71 -23.60
CA ASN A 379 0.97 -9.42 -23.59
C ASN A 379 1.45 -8.99 -22.18
N GLY A 380 1.28 -9.84 -21.16
CA GLY A 380 1.68 -9.58 -19.79
C GLY A 380 3.12 -9.99 -19.50
N PHE A 381 3.72 -9.39 -18.47
CA PHE A 381 5.06 -9.72 -17.99
C PHE A 381 5.02 -10.15 -16.53
N CYS A 382 5.85 -11.13 -16.16
CA CYS A 382 5.92 -11.59 -14.79
C CYS A 382 6.42 -10.52 -13.81
N ASN A 383 7.17 -9.52 -14.27
CA ASN A 383 7.62 -8.42 -13.42
C ASN A 383 6.59 -7.30 -13.23
N SER A 384 5.30 -7.54 -13.53
CA SER A 384 4.26 -6.52 -13.36
C SER A 384 4.00 -6.19 -11.87
N SER A 385 3.81 -4.91 -11.57
CA SER A 385 3.48 -4.42 -10.22
C SER A 385 4.45 -4.95 -9.14
N GLN A 386 3.96 -5.52 -8.04
CA GLN A 386 4.81 -5.96 -6.94
C GLN A 386 5.71 -7.15 -7.31
N ASN A 387 5.35 -7.96 -8.30
CA ASN A 387 6.23 -9.06 -8.73
C ASN A 387 7.61 -8.54 -9.15
N GLY A 388 7.69 -7.37 -9.79
CA GLY A 388 8.95 -6.79 -10.23
C GLY A 388 9.63 -5.87 -9.22
N ARG A 389 9.17 -5.82 -7.96
CA ARG A 389 9.74 -4.95 -6.91
C ARG A 389 10.32 -5.80 -5.77
N GLY A 390 11.19 -5.19 -4.97
CA GLY A 390 11.67 -5.81 -3.72
C GLY A 390 10.89 -5.35 -2.48
N GLY A 391 11.15 -6.00 -1.34
CA GLY A 391 10.55 -5.63 -0.05
C GLY A 391 10.86 -6.65 1.06
N LEU A 392 10.75 -6.21 2.31
CA LEU A 392 11.01 -6.98 3.51
C LEU A 392 9.75 -7.65 4.06
N PHE A 393 9.96 -8.76 4.77
CA PHE A 393 8.96 -9.44 5.57
C PHE A 393 9.55 -9.88 6.91
N PHE A 394 8.90 -9.52 8.01
CA PHE A 394 9.22 -10.05 9.33
C PHE A 394 8.26 -11.18 9.67
N VAL A 395 8.81 -12.33 10.04
CA VAL A 395 8.07 -13.55 10.35
C VAL A 395 8.38 -13.96 11.79
N LEU A 396 7.36 -14.18 12.58
CA LEU A 396 7.49 -14.57 13.98
C LEU A 396 6.38 -15.54 14.40
N SER A 397 6.66 -16.39 15.38
CA SER A 397 5.66 -17.30 15.97
C SER A 397 5.33 -16.81 17.37
N ASP A 398 4.06 -16.47 17.59
CA ASP A 398 3.55 -15.99 18.86
C ASP A 398 2.06 -16.28 18.99
N ALA A 399 1.68 -17.16 19.92
CA ALA A 399 0.29 -17.59 20.09
C ALA A 399 -0.69 -16.45 20.39
N SER A 400 -0.26 -15.42 21.11
CA SER A 400 -1.16 -14.30 21.46
C SER A 400 -1.37 -13.39 20.27
N LEU A 401 -0.28 -12.98 19.60
CA LEU A 401 -0.36 -12.13 18.42
C LEU A 401 -1.04 -12.83 17.24
N HIS A 402 -0.84 -14.15 17.07
CA HIS A 402 -1.55 -14.94 16.07
C HIS A 402 -3.06 -14.93 16.27
N ARG A 403 -3.52 -15.15 17.51
CA ARG A 403 -4.94 -15.06 17.85
C ARG A 403 -5.46 -13.64 17.58
N ASP A 404 -4.72 -12.62 17.99
CA ASP A 404 -5.13 -11.23 17.80
C ASP A 404 -5.25 -10.89 16.30
N LEU A 405 -4.33 -11.36 15.44
CA LEU A 405 -4.45 -11.20 13.99
C LEU A 405 -5.56 -12.07 13.38
N THR A 406 -5.82 -13.26 13.92
CA THR A 406 -6.96 -14.09 13.50
C THR A 406 -8.28 -13.37 13.76
N ASP A 407 -8.42 -12.75 14.94
CA ASP A 407 -9.59 -11.96 15.30
C ASP A 407 -9.71 -10.73 14.38
N LEU A 408 -8.61 -9.99 14.16
CA LEU A 408 -8.56 -8.80 13.31
C LEU A 408 -8.96 -9.10 11.85
N LEU A 409 -8.45 -10.21 11.28
CA LEU A 409 -8.65 -10.59 9.88
C LEU A 409 -9.90 -11.47 9.68
N THR A 410 -10.71 -11.68 10.72
CA THR A 410 -11.99 -12.39 10.57
C THR A 410 -12.94 -11.58 9.69
N GLY A 411 -13.36 -12.16 8.57
CA GLY A 411 -14.26 -11.51 7.62
C GLY A 411 -14.25 -12.21 6.27
N ASP A 412 -14.60 -11.46 5.24
CA ASP A 412 -14.71 -11.93 3.87
C ASP A 412 -13.33 -12.23 3.27
N THR A 413 -13.36 -13.04 2.21
CA THR A 413 -12.18 -13.44 1.45
C THR A 413 -12.43 -13.11 -0.01
N ALA A 414 -11.41 -12.61 -0.71
CA ALA A 414 -11.45 -12.42 -2.14
C ALA A 414 -11.78 -13.75 -2.86
N PRO A 415 -12.37 -13.69 -4.08
CA PRO A 415 -12.58 -14.88 -4.89
C PRO A 415 -11.31 -15.74 -4.99
N TYR A 416 -11.50 -17.05 -5.07
CA TYR A 416 -10.39 -17.94 -5.40
C TYR A 416 -10.12 -17.88 -6.89
N TRP A 417 -8.85 -17.68 -7.22
CA TRP A 417 -8.32 -17.89 -8.53
C TRP A 417 -8.47 -19.37 -8.88
N HIS A 418 -9.37 -19.64 -9.82
CA HIS A 418 -9.43 -20.94 -10.45
C HIS A 418 -8.65 -20.82 -11.76
N ALA A 419 -7.57 -21.61 -11.89
CA ALA A 419 -7.07 -21.95 -13.21
C ALA A 419 -8.28 -22.53 -13.95
N THR A 420 -8.85 -21.81 -14.91
CA THR A 420 -9.75 -22.46 -15.85
C THR A 420 -8.92 -23.55 -16.53
N THR A 421 -9.10 -24.80 -16.09
CA THR A 421 -8.54 -26.01 -16.70
C THR A 421 -9.17 -26.31 -18.06
N THR A 422 -10.03 -25.43 -18.55
CA THR A 422 -10.22 -25.24 -19.97
C THR A 422 -9.31 -24.09 -20.38
N HIS A 423 -8.32 -24.38 -21.23
CA HIS A 423 -8.00 -23.45 -22.30
C HIS A 423 -9.33 -22.78 -22.74
N PRO A 424 -9.44 -21.45 -22.76
CA PRO A 424 -10.41 -20.84 -23.65
C PRO A 424 -10.16 -21.52 -25.00
N PRO A 425 -11.20 -21.96 -25.74
CA PRO A 425 -10.98 -22.42 -27.11
C PRO A 425 -10.09 -21.35 -27.74
N THR A 426 -9.01 -21.81 -28.37
CA THR A 426 -8.03 -20.98 -29.07
C THR A 426 -8.74 -19.71 -29.56
N PRO A 427 -8.35 -18.50 -29.11
CA PRO A 427 -9.06 -17.29 -29.51
C PRO A 427 -9.23 -17.38 -31.00
N PRO A 428 -10.47 -17.28 -31.54
CA PRO A 428 -10.72 -17.61 -32.92
C PRO A 428 -9.67 -16.86 -33.73
N SER A 429 -8.78 -17.63 -34.37
CA SER A 429 -7.97 -17.03 -35.42
C SER A 429 -8.95 -16.34 -36.36
N PRO A 430 -8.62 -15.20 -36.96
CA PRO A 430 -9.41 -14.63 -38.04
C PRO A 430 -9.32 -15.59 -39.23
N ALA A 431 -10.09 -16.67 -39.16
CA ALA A 431 -10.32 -17.63 -40.20
C ALA A 431 -11.72 -17.30 -40.67
N GLY A 432 -11.79 -16.30 -41.54
CA GLY A 432 -13.05 -15.72 -41.95
C GLY A 432 -12.86 -14.47 -42.79
N ASP A 433 -13.83 -14.19 -43.64
CA ASP A 433 -13.85 -13.04 -44.54
C ASP A 433 -14.01 -11.69 -43.80
N CYS A 434 -14.10 -11.68 -42.46
CA CYS A 434 -14.28 -10.49 -41.63
C CYS A 434 -13.02 -9.65 -41.38
N GLY A 435 -11.83 -10.10 -41.81
CA GLY A 435 -10.59 -9.32 -41.73
C GLY A 435 -9.88 -9.25 -40.36
N GLY A 436 -10.58 -9.45 -39.23
CA GLY A 436 -9.98 -9.69 -37.92
C GLY A 436 -9.50 -8.45 -37.15
N ALA A 437 -8.47 -8.66 -36.32
CA ALA A 437 -7.86 -7.65 -35.45
C ALA A 437 -7.37 -6.41 -36.22
N GLY A 438 -7.63 -5.22 -35.70
CA GLY A 438 -7.20 -3.93 -36.25
C GLY A 438 -8.03 -3.41 -37.42
N VAL A 439 -9.03 -4.17 -37.92
CA VAL A 439 -9.97 -3.68 -38.93
C VAL A 439 -10.79 -2.54 -38.34
N SER A 440 -10.94 -1.42 -39.05
CA SER A 440 -11.72 -0.28 -38.54
C SER A 440 -13.22 -0.60 -38.46
N SER A 441 -13.94 0.03 -37.53
CA SER A 441 -15.40 -0.14 -37.42
C SER A 441 -16.15 0.27 -38.69
N THR A 442 -15.59 1.18 -39.48
CA THR A 442 -16.14 1.61 -40.77
C THR A 442 -15.99 0.51 -41.81
N THR A 443 -14.80 -0.07 -41.92
CA THR A 443 -14.53 -1.21 -42.83
C THR A 443 -15.35 -2.43 -42.44
N CYS A 444 -15.45 -2.74 -41.14
CA CYS A 444 -16.26 -3.84 -40.64
C CYS A 444 -17.75 -3.72 -40.99
N ARG A 445 -18.29 -2.49 -40.98
CA ARG A 445 -19.71 -2.26 -41.25
C ARG A 445 -20.06 -2.16 -42.74
N ASN A 446 -19.15 -1.64 -43.55
CA ASN A 446 -19.43 -1.30 -44.95
C ASN A 446 -18.90 -2.33 -45.95
N ASP A 447 -17.79 -2.99 -45.60
CA ASP A 447 -17.01 -3.77 -46.56
C ASP A 447 -16.96 -5.26 -46.21
N MET A 448 -17.40 -5.65 -45.00
CA MET A 448 -17.39 -7.04 -44.54
C MET A 448 -18.78 -7.72 -44.62
N PRO A 449 -18.82 -9.06 -44.68
CA PRO A 449 -20.07 -9.83 -44.62
C PRO A 449 -20.98 -9.50 -43.41
N SER A 450 -22.29 -9.71 -43.56
CA SER A 450 -23.31 -9.30 -42.56
C SER A 450 -23.29 -10.09 -41.24
N ASP A 451 -22.59 -11.23 -41.24
CA ASP A 451 -22.29 -12.10 -40.11
C ASP A 451 -21.02 -11.67 -39.36
N CYS A 452 -20.33 -10.61 -39.81
CA CYS A 452 -19.23 -9.99 -39.09
C CYS A 452 -19.73 -8.96 -38.07
N VAL A 453 -19.03 -8.90 -36.94
CA VAL A 453 -19.33 -8.01 -35.81
C VAL A 453 -18.05 -7.27 -35.42
N TYR A 454 -18.17 -5.96 -35.24
CA TYR A 454 -17.06 -5.15 -34.76
C TYR A 454 -16.98 -5.20 -33.24
N ILE A 455 -15.82 -5.56 -32.69
CA ILE A 455 -15.53 -5.52 -31.26
C ILE A 455 -14.73 -4.26 -30.95
N TYR A 456 -15.20 -3.50 -29.96
CA TYR A 456 -14.56 -2.28 -29.48
C TYR A 456 -13.39 -2.59 -28.55
N ALA A 457 -12.46 -1.65 -28.43
CA ALA A 457 -11.29 -1.79 -27.57
C ALA A 457 -11.64 -2.05 -26.09
N ALA A 458 -12.76 -1.48 -25.62
CA ALA A 458 -13.26 -1.67 -24.27
C ALA A 458 -13.78 -3.10 -24.01
N ASP A 459 -14.18 -3.81 -25.07
CA ASP A 459 -14.82 -5.12 -25.00
C ASP A 459 -13.88 -6.26 -25.43
N GLU A 460 -12.60 -5.96 -25.70
CA GLU A 460 -11.59 -6.95 -26.13
C GLU A 460 -11.48 -8.11 -25.15
N GLU A 461 -11.33 -7.79 -23.87
CA GLU A 461 -11.22 -8.78 -22.79
C GLU A 461 -12.56 -9.49 -22.55
N HIS A 462 -13.67 -8.75 -22.60
CA HIS A 462 -15.01 -9.28 -22.36
C HIS A 462 -15.45 -10.28 -23.45
N CYS A 463 -15.11 -10.00 -24.71
CA CYS A 463 -15.41 -10.83 -25.87
C CYS A 463 -14.31 -11.85 -26.20
N SER A 464 -13.25 -11.94 -25.39
CA SER A 464 -12.15 -12.89 -25.58
C SER A 464 -11.46 -12.77 -26.94
N VAL A 465 -11.34 -11.54 -27.48
CA VAL A 465 -10.63 -11.25 -28.72
C VAL A 465 -9.26 -10.63 -28.44
N ALA A 466 -8.31 -10.83 -29.36
CA ALA A 466 -6.92 -10.40 -29.14
C ALA A 466 -6.68 -8.88 -29.31
N GLN A 467 -7.61 -8.17 -29.96
CA GLN A 467 -7.59 -6.73 -30.23
C GLN A 467 -8.98 -6.30 -30.73
N TYR A 468 -9.31 -5.01 -30.71
CA TYR A 468 -10.46 -4.46 -31.41
C TYR A 468 -10.36 -4.83 -32.90
N GLY A 469 -11.50 -5.02 -33.57
CA GLY A 469 -11.49 -5.51 -34.94
C GLY A 469 -12.82 -6.12 -35.35
N CYS A 470 -12.83 -6.82 -36.49
CA CYS A 470 -14.04 -7.36 -37.08
C CYS A 470 -13.99 -8.89 -37.12
N TYR A 471 -14.95 -9.53 -36.46
CA TYR A 471 -14.92 -10.96 -36.15
C TYR A 471 -16.22 -11.64 -36.59
N GLU A 472 -16.15 -12.91 -36.96
CA GLU A 472 -17.35 -13.70 -37.26
C GLU A 472 -18.20 -13.86 -35.99
N ARG A 473 -19.48 -13.48 -36.06
CA ARG A 473 -20.40 -13.49 -34.90
C ARG A 473 -20.43 -14.84 -34.19
N ASP A 474 -20.44 -15.92 -34.95
CA ASP A 474 -20.56 -17.29 -34.41
C ASP A 474 -19.29 -17.76 -33.69
N THR A 475 -18.16 -17.09 -33.91
CA THR A 475 -16.89 -17.40 -33.23
C THR A 475 -16.72 -16.68 -31.89
N LEU A 476 -17.53 -15.65 -31.64
CA LEU A 476 -17.51 -14.90 -30.38
C LEU A 476 -18.20 -15.70 -29.26
N PRO A 477 -17.88 -15.45 -27.98
CA PRO A 477 -18.63 -16.04 -26.87
C PRO A 477 -20.06 -15.50 -26.76
N ASP A 478 -20.99 -16.30 -26.24
CA ASP A 478 -22.42 -15.93 -26.07
C ASP A 478 -22.65 -14.75 -25.13
N TRP A 479 -21.69 -14.45 -24.26
CA TRP A 479 -21.72 -13.31 -23.35
C TRP A 479 -21.13 -12.02 -23.94
N CYS A 480 -20.55 -12.06 -25.15
CA CYS A 480 -20.05 -10.86 -25.81
C CYS A 480 -21.22 -9.91 -26.16
N PRO A 481 -21.22 -8.65 -25.67
CA PRO A 481 -22.31 -7.69 -25.86
C PRO A 481 -22.70 -7.52 -27.33
N GLU A 482 -21.70 -7.53 -28.22
CA GLU A 482 -21.86 -7.32 -29.65
C GLU A 482 -22.30 -8.59 -30.40
N LYS A 483 -22.15 -9.78 -29.80
CA LYS A 483 -22.64 -11.04 -30.39
C LYS A 483 -24.15 -11.13 -30.31
N THR A 484 -24.73 -10.73 -29.17
CA THR A 484 -26.16 -10.90 -28.87
C THR A 484 -27.04 -9.83 -29.48
N THR A 485 -26.45 -8.77 -30.06
CA THR A 485 -27.18 -7.74 -30.79
C THR A 485 -27.36 -8.15 -32.26
N PRO A 486 -28.59 -8.35 -32.76
CA PRO A 486 -28.83 -8.56 -34.19
C PRO A 486 -28.35 -7.32 -34.97
N THR A 487 -27.84 -7.51 -36.18
CA THR A 487 -27.36 -6.46 -37.12
C THR A 487 -28.49 -5.58 -37.69
N SER A 488 -29.49 -5.22 -36.89
CA SER A 488 -30.49 -4.21 -37.22
C SER A 488 -30.70 -3.31 -36.00
N PRO A 489 -30.86 -2.00 -36.21
CA PRO A 489 -30.73 -1.01 -35.13
C PRO A 489 -31.81 -1.26 -34.06
N PRO A 490 -31.45 -1.34 -32.77
CA PRO A 490 -32.46 -1.35 -31.73
C PRO A 490 -33.17 0.01 -31.72
N SER A 491 -34.50 -0.05 -31.67
CA SER A 491 -35.33 1.11 -31.31
C SER A 491 -35.02 1.54 -29.86
N PRO A 492 -35.13 2.83 -29.53
CA PRO A 492 -34.65 3.34 -28.26
C PRO A 492 -35.51 2.86 -27.09
N PRO A 493 -34.91 2.56 -25.91
CA PRO A 493 -35.66 2.47 -24.66
C PRO A 493 -36.27 3.84 -24.32
N PRO A 494 -37.35 3.91 -23.51
CA PRO A 494 -38.01 5.18 -23.20
C PRO A 494 -37.01 6.16 -22.61
N SER A 495 -36.94 7.34 -23.22
CA SER A 495 -35.94 8.37 -22.99
C SER A 495 -35.90 8.83 -21.52
N PRO A 496 -34.72 8.81 -20.86
CA PRO A 496 -34.35 9.86 -19.92
C PRO A 496 -34.27 11.18 -20.70
N PRO A 497 -34.57 12.34 -20.10
CA PRO A 497 -34.63 13.61 -20.83
C PRO A 497 -33.32 13.83 -21.61
N SER A 498 -33.45 13.99 -22.93
CA SER A 498 -32.34 14.39 -23.78
C SER A 498 -31.84 15.77 -23.33
N PRO A 499 -30.52 16.03 -23.29
CA PRO A 499 -30.02 17.38 -23.38
C PRO A 499 -30.13 17.79 -24.85
N SER A 500 -31.32 18.21 -25.27
CA SER A 500 -31.43 19.02 -26.48
C SER A 500 -30.85 20.38 -26.15
N GLY A 501 -29.65 20.66 -26.63
CA GLY A 501 -29.06 21.95 -26.33
C GLY A 501 -27.88 22.33 -27.19
N SER A 502 -27.74 23.62 -27.44
CA SER A 502 -26.70 24.23 -28.28
C SER A 502 -25.27 24.11 -27.72
N CYS A 503 -25.09 23.39 -26.60
CA CYS A 503 -23.82 23.20 -25.90
C CYS A 503 -23.00 22.00 -26.39
N GLY A 504 -23.59 21.08 -27.15
CA GLY A 504 -22.88 19.97 -27.79
C GLY A 504 -22.75 18.67 -26.97
N GLY A 505 -22.87 18.71 -25.64
CA GLY A 505 -23.05 17.52 -24.78
C GLY A 505 -21.78 16.75 -24.43
N ALA A 506 -21.94 15.45 -24.14
CA ALA A 506 -20.90 14.51 -23.75
C ALA A 506 -19.71 14.47 -24.72
N GLY A 507 -18.49 14.42 -24.18
CA GLY A 507 -17.25 14.33 -24.94
C GLY A 507 -16.77 15.62 -25.63
N VAL A 508 -17.55 16.71 -25.56
CA VAL A 508 -17.13 18.02 -26.09
C VAL A 508 -16.04 18.60 -25.21
N SER A 509 -14.86 18.87 -25.75
CA SER A 509 -13.71 19.36 -24.98
C SER A 509 -13.97 20.71 -24.28
N ALA A 510 -13.29 20.93 -23.15
CA ALA A 510 -13.37 22.19 -22.41
C ALA A 510 -13.04 23.43 -23.25
N SER A 511 -12.07 23.31 -24.17
CA SER A 511 -11.69 24.38 -25.09
C SER A 511 -12.80 24.72 -26.09
N THR A 512 -13.56 23.73 -26.54
CA THR A 512 -14.71 23.91 -27.42
C THR A 512 -15.89 24.48 -26.63
N CYS A 513 -16.15 23.96 -25.43
CA CYS A 513 -17.23 24.44 -24.56
C CYS A 513 -17.07 25.92 -24.16
N ARG A 514 -15.83 26.36 -23.93
CA ARG A 514 -15.50 27.76 -23.58
C ARG A 514 -15.20 28.64 -24.79
N GLY A 515 -15.40 28.13 -26.01
CA GLY A 515 -15.16 28.85 -27.25
C GLY A 515 -16.25 29.89 -27.53
N SER A 516 -15.90 30.94 -28.29
CA SER A 516 -16.81 32.06 -28.61
C SER A 516 -18.04 31.68 -29.46
N SER A 517 -18.04 30.48 -30.03
CA SER A 517 -19.16 29.91 -30.78
C SER A 517 -20.14 29.11 -29.93
N THR A 518 -19.80 28.84 -28.67
CA THR A 518 -20.64 28.08 -27.74
C THR A 518 -21.47 29.06 -26.90
N PRO A 519 -22.79 28.84 -26.76
CA PRO A 519 -23.65 29.75 -26.00
C PRO A 519 -23.19 29.95 -24.55
N SER A 520 -23.48 31.12 -23.99
CA SER A 520 -23.03 31.51 -22.64
C SER A 520 -23.67 30.69 -21.50
N GLU A 521 -24.81 30.07 -21.78
CA GLU A 521 -25.56 29.20 -20.88
C GLU A 521 -25.01 27.76 -20.82
N CYS A 522 -23.90 27.50 -21.51
CA CYS A 522 -23.23 26.21 -21.54
C CYS A 522 -22.12 26.12 -20.48
N VAL A 523 -22.11 25.03 -19.74
CA VAL A 523 -21.15 24.76 -18.68
C VAL A 523 -20.43 23.45 -18.98
N TYR A 524 -19.10 23.48 -18.85
CA TYR A 524 -18.27 22.29 -19.02
C TYR A 524 -18.21 21.51 -17.71
N ILE A 525 -18.52 20.20 -17.79
CA ILE A 525 -18.48 19.25 -16.67
C ILE A 525 -17.25 18.38 -16.79
N TYR A 526 -16.47 18.30 -15.71
CA TYR A 526 -15.27 17.49 -15.63
C TYR A 526 -15.61 16.02 -15.35
N SER A 527 -14.68 15.11 -15.66
CA SER A 527 -14.93 13.67 -15.47
C SER A 527 -15.09 13.28 -14.00
N ALA A 528 -14.42 14.01 -13.10
CA ALA A 528 -14.57 13.85 -11.66
C ALA A 528 -15.98 14.23 -11.14
N ASP A 529 -16.73 15.03 -11.89
CA ASP A 529 -18.02 15.60 -11.48
C ASP A 529 -19.21 14.95 -12.22
N GLU A 530 -18.97 13.91 -13.02
CA GLU A 530 -19.99 13.20 -13.81
C GLU A 530 -21.15 12.69 -12.94
N GLU A 531 -20.82 12.07 -11.82
CA GLU A 531 -21.81 11.53 -10.87
C GLU A 531 -22.58 12.66 -10.16
N SER A 532 -21.86 13.66 -9.65
CA SER A 532 -22.44 14.83 -8.95
C SER A 532 -23.35 15.68 -9.83
N CYS A 533 -23.03 15.77 -11.13
CA CYS A 533 -23.81 16.49 -12.13
C CYS A 533 -24.83 15.61 -12.86
N ASN A 534 -24.91 14.32 -12.50
CA ASN A 534 -25.81 13.34 -13.11
C ASN A 534 -25.72 13.31 -14.65
N VAL A 535 -24.49 13.35 -15.17
CA VAL A 535 -24.19 13.25 -16.60
C VAL A 535 -23.44 11.96 -16.87
N ALA A 536 -23.72 11.32 -18.01
CA ALA A 536 -23.15 10.02 -18.34
C ALA A 536 -21.67 10.07 -18.75
N GLN A 537 -21.14 11.27 -19.00
CA GLN A 537 -19.76 11.52 -19.41
C GLN A 537 -19.42 13.01 -19.25
N TRP A 538 -18.17 13.36 -19.00
CA TRP A 538 -17.65 14.72 -19.10
C TRP A 538 -18.03 15.38 -20.44
N GLY A 539 -18.21 16.70 -20.47
CA GLY A 539 -18.68 17.37 -21.69
C GLY A 539 -19.29 18.75 -21.43
N CYS A 540 -20.00 19.29 -22.41
CA CYS A 540 -20.54 20.66 -22.37
C CYS A 540 -22.08 20.65 -22.36
N TYR A 541 -22.68 21.10 -21.26
CA TYR A 541 -24.11 20.92 -21.00
C TYR A 541 -24.80 22.26 -20.72
N GLU A 542 -26.10 22.34 -21.00
CA GLU A 542 -26.88 23.53 -20.64
C GLU A 542 -27.02 23.61 -19.12
N GLN A 543 -26.64 24.75 -18.54
CA GLN A 543 -26.60 24.95 -17.11
C GLN A 543 -27.94 24.63 -16.42
N ASP A 544 -29.05 24.99 -17.04
CA ASP A 544 -30.40 24.80 -16.49
C ASP A 544 -30.85 23.33 -16.47
N THR A 545 -30.13 22.46 -17.18
CA THR A 545 -30.41 21.01 -17.21
C THR A 545 -29.67 20.22 -16.13
N LEU A 546 -28.69 20.85 -15.48
CA LEU A 546 -27.89 20.23 -14.43
C LEU A 546 -28.60 20.29 -13.07
N PRO A 547 -28.36 19.34 -12.15
CA PRO A 547 -28.92 19.40 -10.80
C PRO A 547 -28.28 20.55 -9.99
N ASP A 548 -29.00 21.08 -8.99
CA ASP A 548 -28.51 22.19 -8.15
C ASP A 548 -27.26 21.85 -7.31
N GLY A 549 -26.97 20.56 -7.13
CA GLY A 549 -25.75 20.06 -6.49
C GLY A 549 -24.54 19.92 -7.43
N CYS A 550 -24.70 20.20 -8.72
CA CYS A 550 -23.59 20.16 -9.68
C CYS A 550 -22.63 21.34 -9.41
N PRO A 551 -21.35 21.09 -9.08
CA PRO A 551 -20.40 22.15 -8.69
C PRO A 551 -20.32 23.29 -9.70
N GLU A 552 -20.32 22.95 -11.00
CA GLU A 552 -20.13 23.89 -12.10
C GLU A 552 -21.41 24.66 -12.43
N LYS A 553 -22.59 24.19 -12.01
CA LYS A 553 -23.86 24.91 -12.16
C LYS A 553 -23.89 26.20 -11.34
N THR A 554 -23.19 26.24 -10.20
CA THR A 554 -23.23 27.38 -9.27
C THR A 554 -22.11 28.40 -9.49
N SER A 555 -21.09 28.04 -10.28
CA SER A 555 -19.89 28.84 -10.49
C SER A 555 -20.07 29.98 -11.52
N SER A 556 -21.11 29.93 -12.36
CA SER A 556 -21.34 30.94 -13.41
C SER A 556 -22.16 32.18 -12.96
N THR A 557 -22.74 32.17 -11.75
CA THR A 557 -23.58 33.29 -11.26
C THR A 557 -22.84 34.45 -10.59
N LEU A 558 -21.51 34.45 -10.53
CA LEU A 558 -20.72 35.57 -10.00
C LEU A 558 -20.08 36.38 -11.13
N SER A 559 -20.87 37.18 -11.85
CA SER A 559 -20.47 38.45 -12.49
C SER A 559 -21.64 39.07 -13.25
N VAL A 560 -22.37 40.00 -12.63
CA VAL A 560 -22.66 41.37 -13.11
C VAL A 560 -23.54 42.03 -12.03
N VAL A 561 -22.90 42.83 -11.16
CA VAL A 561 -23.54 44.02 -10.59
C VAL A 561 -22.65 45.19 -11.01
N VAL A 562 -23.22 46.06 -11.83
CA VAL A 562 -22.71 47.41 -12.12
C VAL A 562 -22.90 48.29 -10.90
#